data_AF-A0A4V3SYD7-F1
#
_entry.id   AF-A0A4V3SYD7-F1
#
_cell.length_a   1.000
_cell.length_b   1.000
_cell.length_c   1.000
_cell.angle_alpha   90.00
_cell.angle_beta   90.00
_cell.angle_gamma   90.00
#
_symmetry.space_group_name_H-M   'P 1'
#
loop_
_entity.id
_entity.type
_entity.pdbx_description
1 polymer ?
#
loop_
_entity_poly.entity_id
_entity_poly.type
_entity_poly.pdbx_seq_one_letter_code
_entity_poly.pdbx_strand_id
1 'polypeptide(L)'
;GVFFALGGYAHGMYLMRAIGHDGAYQSDLPDFMVFLNWKAYPWYWWMTEHFWFAMLLVVLVPGVLAFVFGYFAFRSRIKGVYFSIITQAMTFAFMLLFFRNDTGFGGNNGFTDFKRILGYTITAPSTKAVLYLVTLAFLLGSLLLCRAIVTSKLGRVLQGVRDSESRLMFIGYNPLWFKLFVWTLSAVLCG
;
A
#
# COMPACT_ATOMS: atom_id res chain seq x y z
N GLY A 1 1.06 2.98 -8.58
CA GLY A 1 1.46 4.16 -7.78
C GLY A 1 2.17 3.71 -6.52
N VAL A 2 2.82 4.62 -5.78
CA VAL A 2 3.65 4.26 -4.62
C VAL A 2 2.89 3.46 -3.54
N PHE A 3 1.63 3.79 -3.27
CA PHE A 3 0.81 3.14 -2.25
C PHE A 3 0.55 1.66 -2.58
N PHE A 4 0.16 1.37 -3.82
CA PHE A 4 0.01 0.00 -4.33
C PHE A 4 1.33 -0.78 -4.25
N ALA A 5 2.45 -0.15 -4.59
CA ALA A 5 3.75 -0.79 -4.47
C ALA A 5 4.04 -1.18 -3.02
N LEU A 6 3.84 -0.27 -2.06
CA LEU A 6 4.10 -0.53 -0.64
C LEU A 6 3.25 -1.68 -0.09
N GLY A 7 1.95 -1.72 -0.42
CA GLY A 7 1.08 -2.83 -0.03
C GLY A 7 1.48 -4.14 -0.71
N GLY A 8 1.77 -4.10 -2.02
CA GLY A 8 2.27 -5.23 -2.79
C GLY A 8 3.58 -5.80 -2.27
N TYR A 9 4.53 -4.95 -1.84
CA TYR A 9 5.79 -5.37 -1.22
C TYR A 9 5.55 -5.99 0.15
N ALA A 10 4.64 -5.45 0.97
CA ALA A 10 4.30 -6.05 2.26
C ALA A 10 3.70 -7.45 2.11
N HIS A 11 2.74 -7.62 1.18
CA HIS A 11 2.15 -8.93 0.88
C HIS A 11 3.17 -9.87 0.20
N GLY A 12 3.92 -9.36 -0.77
CA GLY A 12 4.93 -10.11 -1.52
C GLY A 12 6.06 -10.62 -0.64
N MET A 13 6.44 -9.89 0.42
CA MET A 13 7.45 -10.37 1.37
C MET A 13 6.94 -11.59 2.15
N TYR A 14 5.67 -11.62 2.54
CA TYR A 14 5.07 -12.81 3.13
C TYR A 14 5.09 -14.00 2.17
N LEU A 15 4.72 -13.78 0.89
CA LEU A 15 4.76 -14.83 -0.12
C LEU A 15 6.18 -15.34 -0.38
N MET A 16 7.17 -14.44 -0.38
CA MET A 16 8.59 -14.79 -0.49
C MET A 16 9.04 -15.72 0.63
N ARG A 17 8.66 -15.42 1.87
CA ARG A 17 8.99 -16.26 3.02
C ARG A 17 8.24 -17.59 3.01
N ALA A 18 7.04 -17.62 2.45
CA ALA A 18 6.23 -18.83 2.33
C ALA A 18 6.82 -19.87 1.36
N ILE A 19 7.80 -19.50 0.51
CA ILE A 19 8.54 -20.43 -0.36
C ILE A 19 9.44 -21.35 0.49
N GLY A 20 10.16 -20.78 1.47
CA GLY A 20 11.14 -21.51 2.27
C GLY A 20 12.16 -22.24 1.40
N HIS A 21 12.40 -23.53 1.71
CA HIS A 21 13.41 -24.35 1.03
C HIS A 21 13.02 -24.82 -0.37
N ASP A 22 11.82 -24.48 -0.84
CA ASP A 22 11.42 -24.74 -2.23
C ASP A 22 12.02 -23.71 -3.20
N GLY A 23 12.77 -22.72 -2.72
CA GLY A 23 13.50 -21.74 -3.52
C GLY A 23 14.73 -22.33 -4.20
N ALA A 24 15.26 -21.61 -5.19
CA ALA A 24 16.43 -22.02 -5.96
C ALA A 24 17.67 -22.25 -5.08
N TYR A 25 17.81 -21.49 -3.98
CA TYR A 25 18.94 -21.59 -3.06
C TYR A 25 18.67 -22.49 -1.84
N GLN A 26 17.46 -23.06 -1.70
CA GLN A 26 17.08 -23.94 -0.59
C GLN A 26 17.46 -23.39 0.80
N SER A 27 17.22 -22.09 1.01
CA SER A 27 17.63 -21.35 2.22
C SER A 27 16.41 -20.90 3.03
N ASP A 28 16.63 -20.58 4.31
CA ASP A 28 15.63 -19.92 5.16
C ASP A 28 15.40 -18.45 4.76
N LEU A 29 16.33 -17.86 4.01
CA LEU A 29 16.20 -16.54 3.41
C LEU A 29 15.58 -16.66 2.00
N PRO A 30 14.75 -15.68 1.57
CA PRO A 30 14.22 -15.70 0.21
C PRO A 30 15.34 -15.58 -0.82
N ASP A 31 15.14 -16.18 -1.99
CA ASP A 31 16.18 -16.28 -3.03
C ASP A 31 16.78 -14.93 -3.42
N PHE A 32 15.98 -13.86 -3.49
CA PHE A 32 16.49 -12.52 -3.82
C PHE A 32 17.46 -11.98 -2.76
N MET A 33 17.25 -12.31 -1.48
CA MET A 33 18.13 -11.89 -0.39
C MET A 33 19.44 -12.67 -0.42
N VAL A 34 19.38 -13.98 -0.70
CA VAL A 34 20.57 -14.81 -0.87
C VAL A 34 21.39 -14.33 -2.06
N PHE A 35 20.74 -14.07 -3.20
CA PHE A 35 21.36 -13.51 -4.40
C PHE A 35 22.04 -12.15 -4.13
N LEU A 36 21.41 -11.29 -3.35
CA LEU A 36 21.98 -9.99 -2.92
C LEU A 36 22.92 -10.09 -1.72
N ASN A 37 23.34 -11.30 -1.33
CA ASN A 37 24.32 -11.58 -0.28
C ASN A 37 23.91 -11.12 1.14
N TRP A 38 22.61 -11.08 1.44
CA TRP A 38 22.09 -10.85 2.79
C TRP A 38 22.31 -12.08 3.68
N LYS A 39 22.53 -11.85 4.98
CA LYS A 39 22.74 -12.92 5.99
C LYS A 39 21.61 -13.04 7.00
N ALA A 40 20.79 -12.01 7.13
CA ALA A 40 19.66 -11.97 8.04
C ALA A 40 18.62 -10.98 7.50
N TYR A 41 17.38 -11.12 7.98
CA TYR A 41 16.32 -10.18 7.66
C TYR A 41 16.60 -8.81 8.28
N PRO A 42 16.40 -7.71 7.54
CA PRO A 42 16.28 -6.39 8.13
C PRO A 42 15.14 -6.34 9.17
N TRP A 43 15.26 -5.43 10.13
CA TRP A 43 14.28 -5.27 11.21
C TRP A 43 12.84 -5.05 10.71
N TYR A 44 12.66 -4.35 9.58
CA TYR A 44 11.35 -4.09 9.00
C TYR A 44 10.69 -5.33 8.36
N TRP A 45 11.44 -6.41 8.15
CA TRP A 45 10.94 -7.67 7.60
C TRP A 45 10.80 -8.81 8.61
N TRP A 46 11.24 -8.62 9.84
CA TRP A 46 11.37 -9.71 10.82
C TRP A 46 10.06 -10.50 11.02
N MET A 47 8.93 -9.81 11.23
CA MET A 47 7.63 -10.45 11.55
C MET A 47 6.80 -10.84 10.31
N THR A 48 7.35 -10.72 9.09
CA THR A 48 6.58 -10.96 7.85
C THR A 48 6.33 -12.43 7.53
N GLU A 49 6.78 -13.36 8.37
CA GLU A 49 6.35 -14.77 8.33
C GLU A 49 4.90 -14.97 8.78
N HIS A 50 4.39 -14.07 9.63
CA HIS A 50 3.03 -14.13 10.09
C HIS A 50 2.10 -13.38 9.13
N PHE A 51 1.12 -14.10 8.57
CA PHE A 51 0.19 -13.52 7.59
C PHE A 51 -0.54 -12.28 8.12
N TRP A 52 -1.00 -12.32 9.37
CA TRP A 52 -1.72 -11.20 9.97
C TRP A 52 -0.84 -9.94 10.06
N PHE A 53 0.45 -10.09 10.36
CA PHE A 53 1.39 -8.97 10.44
C PHE A 53 1.66 -8.39 9.06
N ALA A 54 1.84 -9.24 8.05
CA ALA A 54 1.96 -8.79 6.66
C ALA A 54 0.72 -8.01 6.21
N MET A 55 -0.49 -8.49 6.53
CA MET A 55 -1.75 -7.80 6.19
C MET A 55 -1.89 -6.47 6.94
N LEU A 56 -1.41 -6.41 8.18
CA LEU A 56 -1.33 -5.15 8.92
C LEU A 56 -0.41 -4.15 8.19
N LEU A 57 0.75 -4.58 7.69
CA LEU A 57 1.65 -3.72 6.93
C LEU A 57 1.05 -3.25 5.58
N VAL A 58 0.29 -4.11 4.89
CA VAL A 58 -0.44 -3.75 3.65
C VAL A 58 -1.32 -2.52 3.89
N VAL A 59 -1.97 -2.42 5.05
CA VAL A 59 -2.82 -1.28 5.41
C VAL A 59 -2.02 -0.12 5.99
N LEU A 60 -1.16 -0.40 6.97
CA LEU A 60 -0.49 0.64 7.76
C LEU A 60 0.59 1.36 6.98
N VAL A 61 1.39 0.67 6.15
CA VAL A 61 2.53 1.33 5.47
C VAL A 61 2.04 2.36 4.45
N PRO A 62 1.13 2.04 3.51
CA PRO A 62 0.55 3.04 2.62
C PRO A 62 -0.24 4.11 3.37
N GLY A 63 -1.02 3.71 4.38
CA GLY A 63 -1.86 4.61 5.17
C GLY A 63 -1.06 5.65 5.95
N VAL A 64 -0.02 5.24 6.67
CA VAL A 64 0.86 6.15 7.43
C VAL A 64 1.62 7.07 6.49
N LEU A 65 2.18 6.54 5.40
CA LEU A 65 2.88 7.38 4.42
C LEU A 65 1.93 8.43 3.82
N ALA A 66 0.73 8.01 3.40
CA ALA A 66 -0.27 8.92 2.87
C ALA A 66 -0.74 9.95 3.89
N PHE A 67 -0.91 9.54 5.15
CA PHE A 67 -1.28 10.45 6.24
C PHE A 67 -0.20 11.51 6.49
N VAL A 68 1.05 11.10 6.66
CA VAL A 68 2.16 12.03 6.91
C VAL A 68 2.32 12.99 5.72
N PHE A 69 2.40 12.43 4.51
CA PHE A 69 2.59 13.23 3.30
C PHE A 69 1.39 14.17 3.05
N GLY A 70 0.17 13.64 3.14
CA GLY A 70 -1.06 14.39 2.94
C GLY A 70 -1.24 15.49 3.99
N TYR A 71 -0.87 15.22 5.26
CA TYR A 71 -0.94 16.20 6.32
C TYR A 71 -0.08 17.42 5.99
N PHE A 72 1.20 17.23 5.63
CA PHE A 72 2.06 18.34 5.24
C PHE A 72 1.60 19.04 3.96
N ALA A 73 1.20 18.28 2.94
CA ALA A 73 0.74 18.85 1.68
C ALA A 73 -0.51 19.72 1.85
N PHE A 74 -1.52 19.24 2.57
CA PHE A 74 -2.77 19.96 2.77
C PHE A 74 -2.66 21.06 3.83
N ARG A 75 -1.83 20.87 4.87
CA ARG A 75 -1.52 21.93 5.85
C ARG A 75 -0.85 23.13 5.18
N SER A 76 0.06 22.88 4.24
CA SER A 76 0.71 23.92 3.44
C SER A 76 -0.17 24.47 2.32
N ARG A 77 -1.46 24.09 2.26
CA ARG A 77 -2.45 24.54 1.27
C ARG A 77 -1.99 24.34 -0.18
N ILE A 78 -1.22 23.29 -0.45
CA ILE A 78 -0.79 22.95 -1.81
C ILE A 78 -2.02 22.45 -2.58
N LYS A 79 -2.25 22.99 -3.79
CA LYS A 79 -3.42 22.70 -4.62
C LYS A 79 -3.05 22.54 -6.09
N GLY A 80 -3.95 21.89 -6.83
CA GLY A 80 -3.87 21.77 -8.28
C GLY A 80 -2.55 21.17 -8.77
N VAL A 81 -1.94 21.82 -9.76
CA VAL A 81 -0.73 21.33 -10.45
C VAL A 81 0.43 21.07 -9.48
N TYR A 82 0.63 21.93 -8.48
CA TYR A 82 1.72 21.75 -7.51
C TYR A 82 1.57 20.45 -6.70
N PHE A 83 0.34 20.06 -6.35
CA PHE A 83 0.10 18.80 -5.66
C PHE A 83 0.42 17.59 -6.56
N SER A 84 0.04 17.66 -7.83
CA SER A 84 0.39 16.64 -8.82
C SER A 84 1.90 16.50 -9.02
N ILE A 85 2.65 17.61 -9.08
CA ILE A 85 4.11 17.59 -9.21
C ILE A 85 4.77 16.89 -8.02
N ILE A 86 4.37 17.23 -6.79
CA ILE A 86 4.99 16.65 -5.59
C ILE A 86 4.62 15.17 -5.44
N THR A 87 3.39 14.77 -5.76
CA THR A 87 2.99 13.34 -5.74
C THR A 87 3.73 12.51 -6.79
N GLN A 88 4.01 13.08 -7.96
CA GLN A 88 4.87 12.47 -8.98
C GLN A 88 6.32 12.36 -8.48
N ALA A 89 6.87 13.42 -7.91
CA ALA A 89 8.22 13.44 -7.35
C ALA A 89 8.38 12.40 -6.22
N MET A 90 7.38 12.27 -5.34
CA MET A 90 7.34 11.21 -4.32
C MET A 90 7.39 9.82 -4.96
N THR A 91 6.55 9.57 -5.97
CA THR A 91 6.53 8.27 -6.67
C THR A 91 7.90 7.95 -7.29
N PHE A 92 8.55 8.94 -7.90
CA PHE A 92 9.88 8.79 -8.47
C PHE A 92 10.96 8.53 -7.39
N ALA A 93 10.94 9.26 -6.28
CA ALA A 93 11.87 9.05 -5.17
C ALA A 93 11.75 7.64 -4.57
N PHE A 94 10.52 7.13 -4.41
CA PHE A 94 10.29 5.76 -3.96
C PHE A 94 10.74 4.74 -5.00
N MET A 95 10.51 4.98 -6.29
CA MET A 95 11.03 4.11 -7.36
C MET A 95 12.55 3.97 -7.24
N LEU A 96 13.28 5.08 -7.07
CA LEU A 96 14.73 5.06 -6.86
C LEU A 96 15.11 4.29 -5.59
N LEU A 97 14.34 4.43 -4.51
CA LEU A 97 14.56 3.68 -3.26
C LEU A 97 14.40 2.16 -3.46
N PHE A 98 13.35 1.73 -4.18
CA PHE A 98 13.10 0.32 -4.48
C PHE A 98 14.16 -0.29 -5.39
N PHE A 99 14.76 0.51 -6.28
CA PHE A 99 15.83 0.05 -7.19
C PHE A 99 17.18 -0.16 -6.51
N ARG A 100 17.36 0.33 -5.28
CA ARG A 100 18.57 0.05 -4.51
C ARG A 100 18.59 -1.40 -4.03
N ASN A 101 19.70 -2.09 -4.24
CA ASN A 101 19.86 -3.47 -3.77
C ASN A 101 20.05 -3.56 -2.25
N ASP A 102 20.64 -2.54 -1.64
CA ASP A 102 20.97 -2.52 -0.21
C ASP A 102 19.77 -2.21 0.70
N THR A 103 18.59 -1.96 0.13
CA THR A 103 17.39 -1.60 0.90
C THR A 103 16.48 -2.79 1.20
N GLY A 104 16.86 -4.01 0.80
CA GLY A 104 16.12 -5.23 1.15
C GLY A 104 14.77 -5.38 0.41
N PHE A 105 14.55 -4.66 -0.70
CA PHE A 105 13.36 -4.77 -1.55
C PHE A 105 13.61 -5.52 -2.87
N GLY A 106 14.77 -6.15 -3.05
CA GLY A 106 15.09 -6.89 -4.28
C GLY A 106 15.56 -6.03 -5.46
N GLY A 107 15.67 -4.70 -5.28
CA GLY A 107 16.27 -3.82 -6.27
C GLY A 107 15.54 -3.84 -7.61
N ASN A 108 16.32 -3.92 -8.70
CA ASN A 108 15.78 -4.01 -10.06
C ASN A 108 15.08 -5.34 -10.36
N ASN A 109 15.30 -6.39 -9.57
CA ASN A 109 14.70 -7.71 -9.77
C ASN A 109 13.30 -7.81 -9.13
N GLY A 110 13.09 -7.06 -8.04
CA GLY A 110 11.85 -7.13 -7.25
C GLY A 110 11.63 -8.51 -6.62
N PHE A 111 10.35 -8.82 -6.36
CA PHE A 111 9.94 -10.11 -5.80
C PHE A 111 9.36 -11.03 -6.88
N THR A 112 9.90 -12.23 -7.00
CA THR A 112 9.54 -13.26 -7.99
C THR A 112 9.29 -14.65 -7.35
N ASP A 113 8.94 -15.64 -8.17
CA ASP A 113 8.83 -17.06 -7.78
C ASP A 113 7.88 -17.37 -6.61
N PHE A 114 6.76 -16.65 -6.48
CA PHE A 114 5.74 -16.97 -5.47
C PHE A 114 5.17 -18.37 -5.71
N LYS A 115 5.16 -19.25 -4.70
CA LYS A 115 4.66 -20.64 -4.82
C LYS A 115 3.45 -20.94 -3.95
N ARG A 116 3.41 -20.39 -2.73
CA ARG A 116 2.40 -20.72 -1.74
C ARG A 116 1.86 -19.49 -1.05
N ILE A 117 0.62 -19.59 -0.59
CA ILE A 117 -0.03 -18.65 0.31
C ILE A 117 -0.75 -19.45 1.39
N LEU A 118 -0.49 -19.15 2.67
CA LEU A 118 -1.10 -19.86 3.81
C LEU A 118 -0.95 -21.40 3.74
N GLY A 119 0.17 -21.88 3.18
CA GLY A 119 0.44 -23.31 2.98
C GLY A 119 -0.16 -23.93 1.72
N TYR A 120 -1.01 -23.21 0.97
CA TYR A 120 -1.61 -23.69 -0.26
C TYR A 120 -0.85 -23.22 -1.48
N THR A 121 -0.66 -24.10 -2.47
CA THR A 121 -0.06 -23.74 -3.75
C THR A 121 -0.92 -22.72 -4.49
N ILE A 122 -0.34 -21.60 -4.93
CA ILE A 122 -1.07 -20.54 -5.62
C ILE A 122 -1.59 -20.96 -7.01
N THR A 123 -0.99 -21.99 -7.61
CA THR A 123 -1.37 -22.51 -8.92
C THR A 123 -2.54 -23.50 -8.87
N ALA A 124 -2.90 -24.01 -7.69
CA ALA A 124 -3.99 -24.97 -7.53
C ALA A 124 -5.35 -24.34 -7.91
N PRO A 125 -6.23 -25.06 -8.62
CA PRO A 125 -7.52 -24.50 -9.08
C PRO A 125 -8.40 -23.97 -7.94
N SER A 126 -8.44 -24.67 -6.80
CA SER A 126 -9.18 -24.25 -5.61
C SER A 126 -8.62 -22.95 -5.03
N THR A 127 -7.31 -22.84 -4.86
CA THR A 127 -6.65 -21.62 -4.38
C THR A 127 -6.93 -20.44 -5.29
N LYS A 128 -6.82 -20.62 -6.62
CA LYS A 128 -7.16 -19.57 -7.59
C LYS A 128 -8.61 -19.11 -7.45
N ALA A 129 -9.56 -20.04 -7.35
CA ALA A 129 -10.97 -19.71 -7.16
C ALA A 129 -11.20 -18.89 -5.88
N VAL A 130 -10.56 -19.27 -4.77
CA VAL A 130 -10.62 -18.50 -3.51
C VAL A 130 -10.01 -17.11 -3.68
N LEU A 131 -8.84 -16.98 -4.31
CA LEU A 131 -8.21 -15.68 -4.55
C LEU A 131 -9.09 -14.77 -5.42
N TYR A 132 -9.76 -15.31 -6.43
CA TYR A 132 -10.73 -14.57 -7.24
C TYR A 132 -11.94 -14.10 -6.41
N LEU A 133 -12.52 -14.98 -5.58
CA LEU A 133 -13.64 -14.63 -4.72
C LEU A 133 -13.25 -13.57 -3.68
N VAL A 134 -12.05 -13.68 -3.09
CA VAL A 134 -11.51 -12.70 -2.15
C VAL A 134 -11.32 -11.35 -2.85
N THR A 135 -10.71 -11.35 -4.04
CA THR A 135 -10.53 -10.12 -4.84
C THR A 135 -11.87 -9.46 -5.16
N LEU A 136 -12.88 -10.26 -5.57
CA LEU A 136 -14.22 -9.76 -5.82
C LEU A 136 -14.87 -9.19 -4.55
N ALA A 137 -14.69 -9.84 -3.40
CA ALA A 137 -15.20 -9.37 -2.12
C ALA A 137 -14.57 -8.02 -1.73
N PHE A 138 -13.25 -7.84 -1.92
CA PHE A 138 -12.56 -6.56 -1.69
C PHE A 138 -13.02 -5.48 -2.68
N LEU A 139 -13.24 -5.83 -3.94
CA LEU A 139 -13.77 -4.90 -4.94
C LEU A 139 -15.18 -4.42 -4.57
N LEU A 140 -16.09 -5.34 -4.23
CA LEU A 140 -17.44 -4.99 -3.82
C LEU A 140 -17.44 -4.22 -2.50
N GLY A 141 -16.64 -4.65 -1.52
CA GLY A 141 -16.49 -3.99 -0.23
C GLY A 141 -15.97 -2.55 -0.37
N SER A 142 -14.94 -2.33 -1.19
CA SER A 142 -14.41 -0.99 -1.45
C SER A 142 -15.42 -0.10 -2.18
N LEU A 143 -16.17 -0.63 -3.15
CA LEU A 143 -17.23 0.11 -3.83
C LEU A 143 -18.35 0.51 -2.88
N LEU A 144 -18.81 -0.41 -2.03
CA LEU A 144 -19.85 -0.14 -1.03
C LEU A 144 -19.37 0.87 0.02
N LEU A 145 -18.12 0.76 0.48
CA LEU A 145 -17.50 1.72 1.40
C LEU A 145 -17.45 3.12 0.78
N CYS A 146 -16.93 3.25 -0.45
CA CYS A 146 -16.89 4.51 -1.17
C CYS A 146 -18.29 5.10 -1.37
N ARG A 147 -19.27 4.26 -1.74
CA ARG A 147 -20.67 4.68 -1.88
C ARG A 147 -21.23 5.21 -0.56
N ALA A 148 -21.04 4.49 0.54
CA ALA A 148 -21.49 4.90 1.87
C ALA A 148 -20.87 6.24 2.29
N ILE A 149 -19.58 6.46 1.99
CA ILE A 149 -18.89 7.71 2.28
C ILE A 149 -19.49 8.87 1.48
N VAL A 150 -19.66 8.69 0.16
CA VAL A 150 -20.16 9.75 -0.73
C VAL A 150 -21.61 10.14 -0.42
N THR A 151 -22.46 9.21 0.01
CA THR A 151 -23.85 9.50 0.39
C THR A 151 -24.00 10.01 1.83
N SER A 152 -22.94 9.94 2.65
CA SER A 152 -22.97 10.38 4.05
C SER A 152 -22.86 11.91 4.22
N LYS A 153 -22.96 12.38 5.48
CA LYS A 153 -22.66 13.77 5.86
C LYS A 153 -21.23 14.17 5.45
N LEU A 154 -20.26 13.25 5.57
CA LEU A 154 -18.87 13.48 5.16
C LEU A 154 -18.79 13.75 3.65
N GLY A 155 -19.52 12.97 2.84
CA GLY A 155 -19.62 13.17 1.39
C GLY A 155 -20.12 14.56 1.01
N ARG A 156 -21.12 15.08 1.72
CA ARG A 156 -21.62 16.46 1.51
C ARG A 156 -20.57 17.52 1.82
N VAL A 157 -19.77 17.35 2.88
CA VAL A 157 -18.66 18.26 3.20
C VAL A 157 -17.59 18.21 2.11
N LEU A 158 -17.24 17.02 1.61
CA LEU A 158 -16.28 16.86 0.51
C LEU A 158 -16.75 17.52 -0.79
N GLN A 159 -18.04 17.42 -1.11
CA GLN A 159 -18.63 18.16 -2.24
C GLN A 159 -18.47 19.68 -2.04
N GLY A 160 -18.72 20.17 -0.83
CA GLY A 160 -18.46 21.57 -0.48
C GLY A 160 -16.98 21.98 -0.62
N VAL A 161 -16.04 21.11 -0.24
CA VAL A 161 -14.59 21.34 -0.45
C VAL A 161 -14.26 21.45 -1.94
N ARG A 162 -14.85 20.60 -2.78
CA ARG A 162 -14.69 20.61 -4.23
C ARG A 162 -15.25 21.88 -4.86
N ASP A 163 -16.42 22.34 -4.42
CA ASP A 163 -17.10 23.51 -5.01
C ASP A 163 -16.44 24.82 -4.59
N SER A 164 -16.19 25.01 -3.29
CA SER A 164 -15.51 26.20 -2.77
C SER A 164 -14.94 25.95 -1.38
N GLU A 165 -13.68 25.54 -1.34
CA GLU A 165 -12.94 25.36 -0.09
C GLU A 165 -12.93 26.63 0.77
N SER A 166 -12.82 27.82 0.15
CA SER A 166 -12.87 29.10 0.87
C SER A 166 -14.20 29.33 1.57
N ARG A 167 -15.33 29.08 0.90
CA ARG A 167 -16.68 29.21 1.49
C ARG A 167 -16.88 28.23 2.64
N LEU A 168 -16.38 27.01 2.50
CA LEU A 168 -16.46 26.01 3.56
C LEU A 168 -15.68 26.42 4.81
N MET A 169 -14.50 27.04 4.64
CA MET A 169 -13.73 27.62 5.74
C MET A 169 -14.44 28.79 6.43
N PHE A 170 -15.13 29.66 5.67
CA PHE A 170 -15.90 30.76 6.25
C PHE A 170 -17.05 30.28 7.16
N ILE A 171 -17.60 29.08 6.89
CA ILE A 171 -18.67 28.48 7.70
C ILE A 171 -18.08 27.68 8.89
N GLY A 172 -16.77 27.71 9.10
CA GLY A 172 -16.10 27.14 10.28
C GLY A 172 -15.62 25.69 10.12
N TYR A 173 -15.77 25.07 8.94
CA TYR A 173 -15.18 23.76 8.69
C TYR A 173 -13.68 23.86 8.43
N ASN A 174 -12.92 22.84 8.83
CA ASN A 174 -11.50 22.71 8.51
C ASN A 174 -11.29 21.67 7.39
N PRO A 175 -11.10 22.08 6.11
CA PRO A 175 -10.97 21.17 4.96
C PRO A 175 -9.79 20.20 5.06
N LEU A 176 -8.76 20.53 5.84
CA LEU A 176 -7.55 19.72 5.97
C LEU A 176 -7.90 18.29 6.37
N TRP A 177 -8.66 18.11 7.45
CA TRP A 177 -8.95 16.79 7.99
C TRP A 177 -9.84 15.96 7.07
N PHE A 178 -10.78 16.59 6.36
CA PHE A 178 -11.63 15.90 5.39
C PHE A 178 -10.84 15.43 4.16
N LYS A 179 -9.96 16.29 3.62
CA LYS A 179 -9.06 15.93 2.51
C LYS A 179 -8.08 14.84 2.93
N LEU A 180 -7.48 14.99 4.11
CA LEU A 180 -6.53 14.04 4.66
C LEU A 180 -7.15 12.66 4.85
N PHE A 181 -8.35 12.59 5.43
CA PHE A 181 -9.07 11.34 5.61
C PHE A 181 -9.28 10.60 4.28
N VAL A 182 -9.82 11.27 3.25
CA VAL A 182 -10.10 10.63 1.96
C VAL A 182 -8.82 10.25 1.22
N TRP A 183 -7.78 11.09 1.30
CA TRP A 183 -6.47 10.80 0.73
C TRP A 183 -5.84 9.55 1.37
N THR A 184 -5.80 9.49 2.71
CA THR A 184 -5.28 8.33 3.43
C THR A 184 -6.12 7.08 3.17
N LEU A 185 -7.45 7.20 3.16
CA LEU A 185 -8.32 6.07 2.84
C LEU A 185 -8.09 5.56 1.42
N SER A 186 -7.92 6.45 0.43
CA SER A 186 -7.61 6.03 -0.94
C SER A 186 -6.28 5.29 -1.02
N ALA A 187 -5.27 5.70 -0.26
CA ALA A 187 -3.98 5.03 -0.22
C ALA A 187 -4.08 3.64 0.40
N VAL A 188 -4.89 3.47 1.45
CA VAL A 188 -5.18 2.17 2.07
C VAL A 188 -5.95 1.25 1.13
N LEU A 189 -6.92 1.77 0.37
CA LEU A 189 -7.67 0.97 -0.60
C LEU A 189 -6.85 0.58 -1.84
N CYS A 190 -5.87 1.41 -2.21
CA CYS A 190 -4.96 1.13 -3.32
C CYS A 190 -3.78 0.24 -2.92
N GLY A 191 -3.42 0.18 -1.64
CA GLY A 191 -2.37 -0.68 -1.09
C GLY A 191 -2.82 -2.12 -1.03
#